data_AF-A0A833WMA4-F1
#
_entry.id   AF-A0A833WMA4-F1
#
_cell.length_a   1.000
_cell.length_b   1.000
_cell.length_c   1.000
_cell.angle_alpha   90.00
_cell.angle_beta   90.00
_cell.angle_gamma   90.00
#
_symmetry.space_group_name_H-M   'P 1'
#
loop_
_entity.id
_entity.type
_entity.pdbx_description
1 polymer ?
#
loop_
_entity_poly.entity_id
_entity_poly.type
_entity_poly.pdbx_seq_one_letter_code
_entity_poly.pdbx_strand_id
1 'polypeptide(L)' 'MRQSFKAGYSVDDFAKYLGIADDVVGARTSSTVLQQLMRTDEYMKYATYLNFVSQQNKKKRPPLIYGS' A
#
# COMPACT_ATOMS: atom_id res chain seq x y z
N MET A 1 -4.22 7.17 -21.76
CA MET A 1 -4.32 8.16 -20.66
C MET A 1 -3.58 7.59 -19.46
N ARG A 2 -2.51 8.24 -18.95
CA ARG A 2 -1.78 7.78 -17.76
C ARG A 2 -2.52 8.27 -16.52
N GLN A 3 -3.34 7.41 -15.92
CA GLN A 3 -4.06 7.71 -14.68
C GLN A 3 -3.03 7.97 -13.58
N SER A 4 -2.89 9.23 -13.20
CA SER A 4 -1.98 9.64 -12.12
C SER A 4 -2.63 9.21 -10.81
N PHE A 5 -2.08 8.19 -10.14
CA PHE A 5 -2.55 7.75 -8.82
C PHE A 5 -2.37 8.89 -7.82
N LYS A 6 -3.45 9.64 -7.58
CA LYS A 6 -3.46 10.80 -6.67
C LYS A 6 -3.53 10.29 -5.23
N ALA A 7 -2.88 11.02 -4.32
CA ALA A 7 -3.02 10.81 -2.88
C ALA A 7 -4.50 10.96 -2.50
N GLY A 8 -5.20 9.85 -2.28
CA GLY A 8 -6.65 9.81 -2.11
C GLY A 8 -7.29 8.52 -2.65
N TYR A 9 -6.63 7.82 -3.56
CA TYR A 9 -7.02 6.44 -3.89
C TYR A 9 -6.73 5.51 -2.71
N SER A 10 -7.69 4.63 -2.41
CA SER A 10 -7.50 3.59 -1.40
C SER A 10 -6.38 2.65 -1.83
N VAL A 11 -5.67 2.13 -0.84
CA VAL A 11 -4.61 1.13 -1.06
C VAL A 11 -5.17 -0.08 -1.85
N ASP A 12 -6.43 -0.43 -1.60
CA ASP A 12 -7.17 -1.48 -2.30
C ASP A 12 -7.32 -1.22 -3.81
N ASP A 13 -7.64 0.01 -4.22
CA ASP A 13 -7.70 0.40 -5.63
C ASP A 13 -6.33 0.31 -6.32
N PHE A 14 -5.26 0.62 -5.58
CA PHE A 14 -3.91 0.47 -6.12
C PHE A 14 -3.53 -1.00 -6.32
N ALA A 15 -3.95 -1.90 -5.40
CA ALA A 15 -3.78 -3.35 -5.59
C ALA A 15 -4.52 -3.83 -6.84
N LYS A 16 -5.76 -3.36 -7.05
CA LYS A 16 -6.57 -3.70 -8.23
C LYS A 16 -5.95 -3.20 -9.53
N TYR A 17 -5.43 -1.97 -9.52
CA TYR A 17 -4.74 -1.40 -10.68
C TYR A 17 -3.46 -2.16 -11.04
N LEU A 18 -2.74 -2.64 -10.03
CA LEU A 18 -1.56 -3.48 -10.23
C LEU A 18 -1.91 -4.93 -10.58
N GLY A 19 -3.19 -5.33 -10.50
CA GLY A 19 -3.64 -6.69 -10.77
C GLY A 19 -3.31 -7.71 -9.68
N ILE A 20 -2.79 -7.28 -8.53
CA ILE A 20 -2.37 -8.15 -7.42
C ILE A 20 -3.40 -8.21 -6.28
N ALA A 21 -4.60 -7.67 -6.47
CA ALA A 21 -5.60 -7.60 -5.41
C ALA A 21 -5.95 -8.98 -4.84
N ASP A 22 -6.08 -9.98 -5.71
CA ASP A 22 -6.39 -11.36 -5.30
C ASP A 22 -5.22 -11.99 -4.52
N ASP A 23 -3.99 -11.81 -5.02
CA ASP A 23 -2.78 -12.27 -4.33
C ASP A 23 -2.59 -11.60 -2.96
N VAL A 24 -2.91 -10.30 -2.82
CA VAL A 24 -2.84 -9.59 -1.54
C VAL A 24 -3.85 -10.18 -0.53
N VAL A 25 -5.05 -10.55 -0.99
CA VAL A 25 -6.06 -11.22 -0.15
C VAL A 25 -5.58 -12.63 0.21
N GLY A 26 -5.09 -13.40 -0.76
CA GLY A 26 -4.57 -14.75 -0.54
C GLY A 26 -3.33 -14.80 0.36
N ALA A 27 -2.46 -13.80 0.27
CA ALA A 27 -1.29 -13.62 1.12
C ALA A 27 -1.66 -13.42 2.60
N ARG A 28 -2.89 -12.96 2.88
CA ARG A 28 -3.41 -12.79 4.23
C ARG A 28 -3.70 -14.12 4.93
N THR A 29 -4.02 -15.14 4.14
CA THR A 29 -4.34 -16.49 4.63
C THR A 29 -3.23 -17.51 4.37
N SER A 30 -2.28 -17.21 3.47
CA SER A 30 -1.22 -18.14 3.07
C SER A 30 0.14 -17.46 2.96
N SER A 31 1.07 -17.88 3.82
CA SER A 31 2.47 -17.42 3.81
C SER A 31 3.19 -17.73 2.50
N THR A 32 2.81 -18.82 1.81
CA THR A 32 3.41 -19.20 0.52
C THR A 32 3.02 -18.21 -0.59
N VAL A 33 1.77 -17.76 -0.60
CA VAL A 33 1.28 -16.75 -1.55
C VAL A 33 1.96 -15.41 -1.26
N LEU A 34 2.12 -15.04 0.01
CA LEU A 34 2.87 -13.85 0.39
C LEU A 34 4.32 -13.90 -0.12
N GLN A 35 5.02 -15.03 0.04
CA GLN A 35 6.41 -15.15 -0.43
C GLN A 35 6.54 -15.05 -1.95
N GLN A 36 5.56 -15.54 -2.70
CA GLN A 36 5.53 -15.39 -4.16
C GLN A 36 5.24 -13.94 -4.54
N LEU A 37 4.24 -13.32 -3.90
CA LEU A 37 3.87 -11.94 -4.12
C LEU A 37 5.03 -10.98 -3.81
N MET A 38 5.77 -11.21 -2.72
CA MET A 38 6.94 -10.39 -2.34
C MET A 38 8.07 -10.38 -3.38
N ARG A 39 8.07 -11.32 -4.33
CA ARG A 39 9.07 -11.39 -5.41
C ARG A 39 8.65 -10.63 -6.66
N THR A 40 7.44 -10.09 -6.73
CA THR A 40 6.95 -9.36 -7.92
C THR A 40 7.25 -7.87 -7.83
N ASP A 41 7.52 -7.26 -8.99
CA ASP A 41 7.67 -5.80 -9.12
C ASP A 41 6.39 -5.06 -8.71
N GLU A 42 5.21 -5.63 -8.97
CA GLU A 42 3.92 -5.09 -8.54
C GLU A 42 3.86 -4.94 -7.02
N TYR A 43 4.29 -5.95 -6.26
CA TYR A 43 4.29 -5.85 -4.81
C TYR A 43 5.27 -4.78 -4.30
N MET A 44 6.45 -4.62 -4.92
CA MET A 44 7.36 -3.53 -4.56
C MET A 44 6.73 -2.14 -4.77
N LYS A 45 6.00 -1.95 -5.87
CA LYS A 45 5.23 -0.72 -6.13
C LYS A 45 4.14 -0.54 -5.09
N TYR A 46 3.39 -1.60 -4.78
CA TYR A 46 2.34 -1.62 -3.77
C TYR A 46 2.85 -1.25 -2.37
N ALA A 47 3.94 -1.88 -1.92
CA ALA A 47 4.59 -1.60 -0.64
C ALA A 47 5.10 -0.15 -0.57
N THR A 48 5.67 0.37 -1.66
CA THR A 48 6.10 1.77 -1.75
C THR A 48 4.93 2.73 -1.62
N TYR A 49 3.81 2.45 -2.29
CA TYR A 49 2.60 3.25 -2.19
C TYR A 49 1.96 3.18 -0.80
N LEU A 50 1.92 1.99 -0.20
CA LEU A 50 1.50 1.78 1.20
C LEU A 50 2.31 2.66 2.16
N ASN A 51 3.64 2.66 2.02
CA ASN A 51 4.51 3.48 2.85
C ASN A 51 4.27 4.99 2.62
N PHE A 52 4.06 5.41 1.37
CA PHE A 52 3.74 6.79 1.03
C PHE A 52 2.39 7.24 1.64
N VAL A 53 1.34 6.43 1.54
CA VAL A 53 0.03 6.69 2.15
C VAL A 53 0.14 6.72 3.68
N SER A 54 0.89 5.79 4.27
CA SER A 54 1.16 5.76 5.72
C SER A 54 1.87 7.02 6.20
N GLN A 55 2.89 7.50 5.47
CA GLN A 55 3.60 8.73 5.79
C GLN A 55 2.72 9.98 5.64
N GLN A 56 1.87 10.02 4.62
CA GLN A 56 0.89 11.11 4.46
C GLN A 56 -0.14 11.13 5.61
N ASN A 57 -0.61 9.96 6.04
CA ASN A 57 -1.50 9.86 7.20
C ASN A 57 -0.79 10.23 8.51
N LYS A 58 0.49 9.88 8.67
CA LYS A 58 1.32 10.34 9.81
C LYS A 58 1.49 11.86 9.82
N LYS A 59 1.72 12.50 8.66
CA LYS A 59 1.78 13.96 8.54
C LYS A 59 0.46 14.67 8.91
N LYS A 60 -0.68 13.97 8.83
CA LYS A 60 -1.99 14.47 9.27
C LYS A 60 -2.25 14.30 10.77
N ARG A 61 -1.42 13.55 11.51
CA ARG A 61 -1.47 13.58 12.97
C ARG A 61 -0.82 14.89 13.41
N PRO A 62 -1.53 15.79 14.12
CA PRO A 62 -0.89 16.98 14.67
C PRO A 62 0.29 16.54 15.54
N PRO A 63 1.38 17.34 15.62
CA PRO A 63 2.45 17.04 16.56
C PRO A 63 1.82 16.82 17.93
N LEU A 64 2.12 15.69 18.57
CA LEU A 64 1.88 15.59 20.01
C LEU A 64 2.73 16.68 20.63
N ILE A 65 2.08 17.79 20.99
CA ILE A 65 2.67 18.80 21.84
C ILE A 65 2.85 18.09 23.18
N TYR A 66 4.04 17.56 23.41
CA TYR A 66 4.45 17.13 24.74
C TYR A 66 4.64 18.42 25.52
N GLY A 67 3.57 18.88 26.16
CA GLY A 67 3.66 19.88 27.19
C GLY A 67 4.34 19.26 28.39
N SER A 68 5.55 19.70 28.69
CA SER A 68 6.19 19.59 30.00
C SER A 68 7.06 20.82 30.18
#